data_AF-A0A1A9I7S0-F1
#
_entry.id   AF-A0A1A9I7S0-F1
#
_cell.length_a   1.000
_cell.length_b   1.000
_cell.length_c   1.000
_cell.angle_alpha   90.00
_cell.angle_beta   90.00
_cell.angle_gamma   90.00
#
_symmetry.space_group_name_H-M   'P 1'
#
loop_
_entity.id
_entity.type
_entity.pdbx_description
1 polymer ?
#
loop_
_entity_poly.entity_id
_entity_poly.type
_entity_poly.pdbx_seq_one_letter_code
_entity_poly.pdbx_strand_id
1 'polypeptide(L)'
;MYTQKEEAFIKYWEAHRLKKKRSLKNILISTPLGIILVIGIFVNFFSGWYKRAAMEANADPSLFLVLLVAGIIIVAFVGIFSSYHKWDINENYYKELLARKDKK
;
A
#
# COMPACT_ATOMS: atom_id res chain seq x y z
N MET A 1 -4.89 -9.51 32.29
CA MET A 1 -5.86 -8.42 32.47
C MET A 1 -5.51 -7.39 31.44
N TYR A 2 -6.44 -7.10 30.54
CA TYR A 2 -6.20 -6.18 29.44
C TYR A 2 -6.28 -4.74 29.95
N THR A 3 -5.56 -3.84 29.29
CA THR A 3 -5.79 -2.41 29.42
C THR A 3 -7.10 -2.03 28.69
N GLN A 4 -7.74 -0.93 29.08
CA GLN A 4 -8.95 -0.44 28.37
C GLN A 4 -8.73 -0.28 26.85
N LYS A 5 -7.52 0.09 26.44
CA LYS A 5 -7.17 0.24 25.01
C LYS A 5 -7.15 -1.11 24.29
N GLU A 6 -6.61 -2.15 24.92
CA GLU A 6 -6.55 -3.50 24.37
C GLU A 6 -7.96 -4.11 24.25
N GLU A 7 -8.83 -3.92 25.24
CA GLU A 7 -10.23 -4.37 25.18
C GLU A 7 -11.01 -3.68 24.06
N ALA A 8 -10.86 -2.35 23.94
CA ALA A 8 -11.48 -1.58 22.87
C ALA A 8 -11.00 -2.05 21.49
N PHE A 9 -9.69 -2.33 21.35
CA PHE A 9 -9.12 -2.87 20.12
C PHE A 9 -9.69 -4.25 19.78
N ILE A 10 -9.72 -5.19 20.73
CA ILE A 10 -10.24 -6.55 20.54
C ILE A 10 -11.69 -6.48 20.02
N LYS A 11 -12.56 -5.73 20.70
CA LYS A 11 -13.98 -5.59 20.33
C LYS A 11 -14.15 -4.96 18.96
N TYR A 12 -13.38 -3.92 18.65
CA TYR A 12 -13.40 -3.27 17.34
C TYR A 12 -12.93 -4.22 16.24
N TRP A 13 -11.78 -4.87 16.44
CA TRP A 13 -11.14 -5.71 15.43
C TRP A 13 -11.96 -6.95 15.14
N GLU A 14 -12.51 -7.60 16.15
CA GLU A 14 -13.38 -8.77 16.00
C GLU A 14 -14.62 -8.45 15.12
N ALA A 15 -15.27 -7.32 15.34
CA ALA A 15 -16.42 -6.89 14.55
C ALA A 15 -16.06 -6.50 13.09
N HIS A 16 -14.83 -6.06 12.83
CA HIS A 16 -14.45 -5.48 11.55
C HIS A 16 -13.46 -6.31 10.71
N ARG A 17 -12.81 -7.34 11.26
CA ARG A 17 -11.73 -8.11 10.59
C ARG A 17 -12.14 -8.71 9.25
N LEU A 18 -13.34 -9.27 9.16
CA LEU A 18 -13.88 -9.89 7.92
C LEU A 18 -14.22 -8.84 6.87
N LYS A 19 -14.85 -7.74 7.29
CA LYS A 19 -15.19 -6.61 6.41
C LYS A 19 -13.93 -5.93 5.89
N LYS A 20 -12.94 -5.68 6.75
CA LYS A 20 -11.63 -5.14 6.35
C LYS A 20 -10.90 -6.07 5.39
N LYS A 21 -10.88 -7.38 5.63
CA LYS A 21 -10.27 -8.36 4.72
C LYS A 21 -10.94 -8.37 3.34
N ARG A 22 -12.26 -8.17 3.26
CA ARG A 22 -12.99 -8.00 1.99
C ARG A 22 -12.73 -6.64 1.35
N SER A 23 -12.65 -5.57 2.14
CA SER A 23 -12.31 -4.21 1.68
C SER A 23 -10.85 -4.07 1.22
N LEU A 24 -9.97 -5.02 1.55
CA LEU A 24 -8.67 -5.18 0.87
C LEU A 24 -8.84 -5.40 -0.65
N LYS A 25 -10.02 -5.71 -1.18
CA LYS A 25 -10.24 -5.68 -2.64
C LYS A 25 -10.37 -4.27 -3.21
N ASN A 26 -10.67 -3.25 -2.39
CA ASN A 26 -10.96 -1.88 -2.83
C ASN A 26 -9.83 -0.89 -2.45
N ILE A 27 -8.58 -1.35 -2.36
CA ILE A 27 -7.42 -0.58 -1.82
C ILE A 27 -6.92 0.54 -2.73
N LEU A 28 -7.46 0.70 -3.95
CA LEU A 28 -6.97 1.71 -4.91
C LEU A 28 -6.89 3.15 -4.34
N ILE A 29 -7.57 3.44 -3.23
CA ILE A 29 -7.71 4.78 -2.67
C ILE A 29 -6.71 5.11 -1.53
N SER A 30 -5.95 4.15 -0.99
CA SER A 30 -5.19 4.38 0.27
C SER A 30 -3.65 4.43 0.17
N THR A 31 -3.06 4.49 -1.02
CA THR A 31 -1.59 4.60 -1.16
C THR A 31 -1.11 5.97 -1.67
N PRO A 32 -1.11 7.00 -0.80
CA PRO A 32 -0.44 8.25 -1.13
C PRO A 32 1.05 8.03 -1.45
N LEU A 33 1.70 7.03 -0.83
CA LEU A 33 3.10 6.68 -1.11
C LEU A 33 3.34 6.22 -2.56
N GLY A 34 2.49 5.34 -3.10
CA GLY A 34 2.64 4.87 -4.48
C GLY A 34 2.45 6.01 -5.49
N ILE A 35 1.47 6.87 -5.23
CA ILE A 35 1.17 8.03 -6.08
C ILE A 35 2.33 9.04 -6.06
N ILE A 36 2.85 9.38 -4.88
CA ILE A 36 4.02 10.28 -4.74
C ILE A 36 5.23 9.73 -5.50
N LEU A 37 5.46 8.42 -5.42
CA LEU A 37 6.59 7.77 -6.09
C LEU A 37 6.46 7.87 -7.62
N VAL A 38 5.28 7.61 -8.17
CA VAL A 38 5.02 7.75 -9.61
C VAL A 38 5.13 9.21 -10.06
N ILE A 39 4.60 10.16 -9.28
CA ILE A 39 4.75 11.59 -9.58
C ILE A 39 6.23 11.98 -9.64
N GLY A 40 7.04 11.52 -8.68
CA GLY A 40 8.48 11.79 -8.66
C GLY A 40 9.20 11.23 -9.90
N ILE A 41 8.81 10.04 -10.36
CA ILE A 41 9.34 9.44 -11.60
C ILE A 41 8.98 10.32 -12.81
N PHE A 42 7.72 10.75 -12.94
CA PHE A 42 7.31 11.59 -14.07
C PHE A 42 7.97 12.96 -14.04
N VAL A 43 8.09 13.60 -12.87
CA VAL A 43 8.82 14.86 -12.73
C VAL A 43 10.28 14.68 -13.15
N ASN A 44 10.93 13.58 -12.75
CA ASN A 44 12.30 13.28 -13.16
C ASN A 44 12.39 13.05 -14.69
N PHE A 45 11.47 12.28 -15.26
CA PHE A 45 11.43 11.98 -16.69
C PHE A 45 11.26 13.25 -17.53
N PHE A 46 10.34 14.13 -17.15
CA PHE A 46 10.08 15.39 -17.86
C PHE A 46 11.11 16.49 -17.57
N SER A 47 11.92 16.37 -16.52
CA SER A 47 12.93 17.39 -16.19
C SER A 47 14.00 17.57 -17.27
N GLY A 48 14.20 16.57 -18.14
CA GLY A 48 15.17 16.65 -19.23
C GLY A 48 16.62 16.78 -18.78
N TRP A 49 16.92 16.52 -17.51
CA TRP A 49 18.25 16.68 -16.91
C TRP A 49 19.32 15.85 -17.62
N TYR A 50 18.92 14.70 -18.18
CA TYR A 50 19.80 13.79 -18.91
C TYR A 50 19.48 13.82 -20.41
N LYS A 51 20.30 14.55 -21.18
CA LYS A 51 20.10 14.81 -22.62
C LYS A 51 19.95 13.56 -23.47
N ARG A 52 20.67 12.48 -23.15
CA ARG A 52 20.61 11.23 -23.93
C ARG A 52 19.29 10.49 -23.73
N ALA A 53 18.78 10.40 -22.50
CA ALA A 53 17.45 9.85 -22.25
C ALA A 53 16.35 10.73 -22.86
N ALA A 54 16.49 12.05 -22.83
CA ALA A 54 15.53 12.94 -23.49
C ALA A 54 15.50 12.70 -25.01
N MET A 55 16.65 12.46 -25.64
CA MET A 55 16.72 12.15 -27.07
C MET A 55 16.04 10.81 -27.40
N GLU A 56 16.31 9.77 -26.62
CA GLU A 56 15.68 8.44 -26.79
C GLU A 56 14.17 8.49 -26.54
N ALA A 57 13.71 9.20 -25.51
CA ALA A 57 12.30 9.39 -25.21
C ALA A 57 11.52 10.11 -26.32
N ASN A 58 12.16 11.06 -27.01
CA ASN A 58 11.55 11.75 -28.15
C ASN A 58 11.59 10.90 -29.43
N ALA A 59 12.59 10.02 -29.57
CA ALA A 59 12.73 9.13 -30.71
C ALA A 59 11.74 7.94 -30.66
N ASP A 60 11.40 7.48 -29.46
CA ASP A 60 10.45 6.38 -29.25
C ASP A 60 9.33 6.76 -28.28
N PRO A 61 8.15 7.15 -28.80
CA PRO A 61 6.98 7.48 -28.00
C PRO A 61 6.46 6.31 -27.14
N SER A 62 6.81 5.07 -27.46
CA SER A 62 6.37 3.90 -26.70
C SER A 62 6.94 3.89 -25.28
N LEU A 63 8.09 4.53 -25.05
CA LEU A 63 8.70 4.66 -23.72
C LEU A 63 7.77 5.33 -22.71
N PHE A 64 7.00 6.33 -23.14
CA PHE A 64 6.01 6.98 -22.29
C PHE A 64 4.89 6.01 -21.88
N LEU A 65 4.37 5.21 -22.83
CA LEU A 65 3.36 4.20 -22.56
C LEU A 65 3.88 3.12 -21.60
N VAL A 66 5.11 2.67 -21.78
CA VAL A 66 5.75 1.70 -20.87
C VAL A 66 5.87 2.27 -19.46
N LEU A 67 6.33 3.53 -19.32
CA LEU A 67 6.41 4.24 -18.04
C LEU A 67 5.05 4.40 -17.37
N LEU A 68 4.01 4.73 -18.14
CA LEU A 68 2.64 4.85 -17.66
C LEU A 68 2.13 3.52 -17.08
N VAL A 69 2.28 2.44 -17.85
CA VAL A 69 1.86 1.09 -17.43
C VAL A 69 2.66 0.64 -16.20
N ALA A 70 3.98 0.85 -16.19
CA ALA A 70 4.82 0.54 -15.05
C ALA A 70 4.40 1.31 -13.79
N GLY A 71 4.10 2.61 -13.93
CA GLY A 71 3.60 3.44 -12.84
C GLY A 71 2.29 2.93 -12.25
N ILE A 72 1.33 2.54 -13.10
CA ILE A 72 0.06 1.95 -12.66
C ILE A 72 0.31 0.65 -11.88
N ILE A 73 1.20 -0.23 -12.37
CA ILE A 73 1.55 -1.49 -11.71
C ILE A 73 2.18 -1.22 -10.34
N ILE A 74 3.10 -0.26 -10.24
CA ILE A 74 3.74 0.12 -8.97
C ILE A 74 2.69 0.60 -7.97
N VAL A 75 1.77 1.48 -8.37
CA VAL A 75 0.71 1.99 -7.49
C VAL A 75 -0.20 0.84 -7.03
N ALA A 76 -0.61 -0.04 -7.94
CA ALA A 76 -1.42 -1.21 -7.60
C ALA A 76 -0.69 -2.13 -6.61
N PHE A 77 0.58 -2.43 -6.87
CA PHE A 77 1.40 -3.29 -6.03
C PHE A 77 1.57 -2.69 -4.62
N VAL A 78 1.99 -1.43 -4.52
CA VAL A 78 2.17 -0.74 -3.24
C VAL A 78 0.84 -0.63 -2.50
N GLY A 79 -0.26 -0.37 -3.20
CA GLY A 79 -1.63 -0.40 -2.70
C GLY A 79 -1.93 -1.72 -2.00
N ILE A 80 -1.99 -2.79 -2.80
CA ILE A 80 -2.35 -4.12 -2.35
C ILE A 80 -1.45 -4.57 -1.20
N PHE A 81 -0.14 -4.45 -1.37
CA PHE A 81 0.85 -4.93 -0.41
C PHE A 81 0.73 -4.19 0.93
N SER A 82 0.68 -2.86 0.91
CA SER A 82 0.65 -2.06 2.14
C SER A 82 -0.61 -2.32 2.98
N SER A 83 -1.77 -2.48 2.35
CA SER A 83 -3.01 -2.73 3.08
C SER A 83 -3.12 -4.18 3.54
N TYR A 84 -2.62 -5.14 2.74
CA TYR A 84 -2.50 -6.53 3.17
C TYR A 84 -1.60 -6.63 4.40
N HIS A 85 -0.43 -6.01 4.36
CA HIS A 85 0.53 -5.98 5.45
C HIS A 85 -0.05 -5.33 6.72
N LYS A 86 -0.75 -4.19 6.59
CA LYS A 86 -1.46 -3.56 7.71
C LYS A 86 -2.53 -4.48 8.32
N TRP A 87 -3.25 -5.24 7.50
CA TRP A 87 -4.23 -6.18 8.02
C TRP A 87 -3.55 -7.30 8.80
N ASP A 88 -2.45 -7.84 8.27
CA ASP A 88 -1.71 -8.94 8.91
C ASP A 88 -1.10 -8.53 10.26
N ILE A 89 -0.53 -7.32 10.38
CA ILE A 89 -0.03 -6.77 11.64
C ILE A 89 -1.15 -6.72 12.71
N ASN A 90 -2.31 -6.20 12.34
CA ASN A 90 -3.44 -6.08 13.27
C ASN A 90 -3.99 -7.45 13.67
N GLU A 91 -4.03 -8.41 12.74
CA GLU A 91 -4.47 -9.78 13.01
C GLU A 91 -3.48 -10.50 13.94
N ASN A 92 -2.18 -10.31 13.75
CA ASN A 92 -1.15 -10.85 14.63
C ASN A 92 -1.24 -10.26 16.04
N TYR A 93 -1.41 -8.94 16.15
CA TYR A 93 -1.61 -8.28 17.45
C TYR A 93 -2.88 -8.78 18.17
N TYR A 94 -3.98 -8.97 17.42
CA TYR A 94 -5.20 -9.56 17.97
C TYR A 94 -4.98 -10.98 18.52
N LYS A 95 -4.28 -11.85 17.76
CA LYS A 95 -3.96 -13.21 18.21
C LYS A 95 -3.05 -13.21 19.44
N GLU A 96 -2.07 -12.31 19.50
CA GLU A 96 -1.17 -12.16 20.64
C GLU A 96 -1.95 -11.76 21.91
N LEU A 97 -2.90 -10.83 21.79
CA LEU A 97 -3.77 -10.45 22.90
C LEU A 97 -4.62 -11.64 23.38
N LEU A 98 -5.23 -12.40 22.46
CA LEU A 98 -6.01 -13.59 22.84
C LEU A 98 -5.14 -14.66 23.52
N ALA A 99 -3.94 -14.93 23.01
CA ALA A 99 -3.01 -15.89 23.61
C ALA A 99 -2.58 -15.49 25.03
N ARG A 100 -2.52 -14.19 25.36
CA ARG A 100 -2.29 -13.71 26.73
C ARG A 100 -3.44 -14.01 27.69
N LYS A 101 -4.65 -14.27 27.19
CA LYS A 101 -5.79 -14.71 28.00
C LYS A 101 -5.70 -16.20 28.32
N ASP A 102 -5.32 -17.03 27.35
CA ASP A 102 -5.26 -18.48 27.51
C ASP A 102 -4.04 -18.96 28.32
N LYS A 103 -3.00 -18.13 28.46
CA LYS A 103 -1.84 -18.40 29.35
C LYS A 103 -2.06 -18.00 30.81
N LYS A 104 -3.26 -17.53 31.19
CA LYS A 104 -3.65 -17.27 32.58
C LYS A 104 -4.68 -18.30 33.03
#